data_AF-A0A8H6AN67-F1
#
_entry.id   AF-A0A8H6AN67-F1
#
_cell.length_a   1.000
_cell.length_b   1.000
_cell.length_c   1.000
_cell.angle_alpha   90.00
_cell.angle_beta   90.00
_cell.angle_gamma   90.00
#
_symmetry.space_group_name_H-M   'P 1'
#
loop_
_entity.id
_entity.type
_entity.pdbx_description
1 polymer ?
#
loop_
_entity_poly.entity_id
_entity_poly.type
_entity_poly.pdbx_seq_one_letter_code
_entity_poly.pdbx_strand_id
1 'polypeptide(L)'
;MPVSSFERLVRFVPKSSEEVLIGQPVDSDIDVGAAIIAGKDVKVDVYSGSSVLEPGTSTGTIKEIGKLLSPLAESEVGTIRCIGLNYVQHAHEVKMAIPDLPTVFMKPSTSLADPYPSPTVIPKFALKDDCCDYESELVIVIGEKCKDVSEEDALNYVLGYTAANDVSSRASQFAQSQWCFSKSFDGACPIGPVLVSTKLIPDPSKLRVRGLKNGKVMQDCGTDDLIFPVAKIVSFLSQGTTILPGTIILTGTPAGVGNSFTPKEYLREGDSFSVEILPHIGTMMTKFEYQNKMSSRVLEASLLPHLLLLPLALPPPFLSSGLLRTGGLRIGRTATGPAGLLRVCLPTRTTRSNRGGIFACYV
;
A
#
# COMPACT_ATOMS: atom_id res chain seq x y z
N MET A 1 -16.68 7.37 -22.60
CA MET A 1 -16.06 6.57 -21.53
C MET A 1 -17.18 5.84 -20.82
N PRO A 2 -17.11 4.52 -20.54
CA PRO A 2 -18.13 3.92 -19.71
C PRO A 2 -17.93 4.48 -18.31
N VAL A 3 -18.81 5.42 -17.96
CA VAL A 3 -18.99 5.91 -16.58
C VAL A 3 -19.04 4.68 -15.68
N SER A 4 -18.27 4.67 -14.59
CA SER A 4 -18.31 3.57 -13.64
C SER A 4 -19.76 3.27 -13.30
N SER A 5 -20.17 2.00 -13.47
CA SER A 5 -21.56 1.56 -13.27
C SER A 5 -21.99 1.62 -11.80
N PHE A 6 -21.11 2.11 -10.93
CA PHE A 6 -21.29 2.12 -9.49
C PHE A 6 -21.18 3.51 -8.87
N GLU A 7 -21.78 3.66 -7.69
CA GLU A 7 -21.71 4.87 -6.88
C GLU A 7 -20.80 4.64 -5.67
N ARG A 8 -21.03 3.57 -4.90
CA ARG A 8 -20.27 3.24 -3.69
C ARG A 8 -20.03 1.73 -3.61
N LEU A 9 -18.84 1.26 -4.01
CA LEU A 9 -18.50 -0.17 -3.94
C LEU A 9 -17.83 -0.54 -2.62
N VAL A 10 -18.21 -1.69 -2.10
CA VAL A 10 -17.54 -2.39 -1.00
C VAL A 10 -16.96 -3.69 -1.49
N ARG A 11 -15.82 -4.10 -0.91
CA ARG A 11 -15.24 -5.43 -1.04
C ARG A 11 -15.30 -6.09 0.33
N PHE A 12 -15.84 -7.31 0.40
CA PHE A 12 -16.17 -7.93 1.68
C PHE A 12 -16.25 -9.46 1.60
N VAL A 13 -16.13 -10.11 2.76
CA VAL A 13 -16.54 -11.51 2.95
C VAL A 13 -17.95 -11.48 3.56
N PRO A 14 -18.96 -12.12 2.95
CA PRO A 14 -20.30 -12.15 3.49
C PRO A 14 -20.38 -13.07 4.71
N LYS A 15 -21.37 -12.87 5.60
CA LYS A 15 -21.59 -13.80 6.73
C LYS A 15 -21.90 -15.24 6.32
N SER A 16 -22.39 -15.44 5.08
CA SER A 16 -22.88 -16.73 4.60
C SER A 16 -21.81 -17.62 3.95
N SER A 17 -20.63 -17.09 3.64
CA SER A 17 -19.59 -17.81 2.88
C SER A 17 -18.23 -17.15 3.01
N GLU A 18 -17.16 -17.88 2.70
CA GLU A 18 -15.77 -17.36 2.73
C GLU A 18 -15.33 -16.71 1.40
N GLU A 19 -16.19 -16.72 0.39
CA GLU A 19 -15.91 -16.09 -0.90
C GLU A 19 -15.90 -14.56 -0.78
N VAL A 20 -14.84 -13.93 -1.30
CA VAL A 20 -14.77 -12.47 -1.38
C VAL A 20 -15.70 -11.97 -2.47
N LEU A 21 -16.59 -11.05 -2.12
CA LEU A 21 -17.55 -10.42 -3.01
C LEU A 21 -17.30 -8.91 -3.10
N ILE A 22 -17.81 -8.32 -4.16
CA ILE A 22 -17.99 -6.87 -4.27
C ILE A 22 -19.47 -6.53 -4.45
N GLY A 23 -19.85 -5.31 -4.11
CA GLY A 23 -21.21 -4.85 -4.34
C GLY A 23 -21.45 -3.46 -3.79
N GLN A 24 -22.71 -3.02 -3.82
CA GLN A 24 -23.11 -1.72 -3.28
C GLN A 24 -24.00 -1.87 -2.06
N PRO A 25 -23.83 -1.02 -1.02
CA PRO A 25 -24.80 -0.95 0.07
C PRO A 25 -26.22 -0.68 -0.47
N VAL A 26 -27.20 -1.45 0.02
CA VAL A 26 -28.61 -1.28 -0.37
C VAL A 26 -29.16 0.06 0.11
N ASP A 27 -28.73 0.50 1.29
CA ASP A 27 -28.97 1.85 1.78
C ASP A 27 -27.87 2.76 1.23
N SER A 28 -28.23 3.67 0.32
CA SER A 28 -27.27 4.58 -0.33
C SER A 28 -26.63 5.58 0.63
N ASP A 29 -27.28 5.87 1.75
CA ASP A 29 -26.87 6.91 2.70
C ASP A 29 -26.11 6.34 3.92
N ILE A 30 -26.01 5.01 4.02
CA ILE A 30 -25.33 4.38 5.15
C ILE A 30 -23.84 4.68 5.14
N ASP A 31 -23.29 5.12 6.28
CA ASP A 31 -21.85 5.03 6.53
C ASP A 31 -21.52 3.58 6.87
N VAL A 32 -21.04 2.84 5.86
CA VAL A 32 -20.73 1.42 5.97
C VAL A 32 -19.76 1.15 7.12
N GLY A 33 -18.68 1.92 7.22
CA GLY A 33 -17.67 1.65 8.22
C GLY A 33 -18.17 2.00 9.63
N ALA A 34 -18.88 3.11 9.81
CA ALA A 34 -19.52 3.42 11.08
C ALA A 34 -20.56 2.36 11.51
N ALA A 35 -21.33 1.82 10.56
CA ALA A 35 -22.27 0.74 10.82
C ALA A 35 -21.58 -0.55 11.28
N ILE A 36 -20.49 -0.95 10.60
CA ILE A 36 -19.69 -2.12 10.97
C ILE A 36 -19.03 -1.94 12.35
N ILE A 37 -18.49 -0.75 12.65
CA ILE A 37 -17.92 -0.42 13.98
C ILE A 37 -18.99 -0.57 15.08
N ALA A 38 -20.23 -0.14 14.80
CA ALA A 38 -21.35 -0.27 15.71
C ALA A 38 -21.96 -1.68 15.79
N GLY A 39 -21.41 -2.67 15.06
CA GLY A 39 -21.93 -4.03 15.00
C GLY A 39 -23.29 -4.15 14.30
N LYS A 40 -23.63 -3.20 13.43
CA LYS A 40 -24.87 -3.21 12.64
C LYS A 40 -24.69 -3.99 11.35
N ASP A 41 -25.76 -4.63 10.92
CA ASP A 41 -25.78 -5.37 9.66
C ASP A 41 -25.86 -4.40 8.48
N VAL A 42 -24.92 -4.56 7.55
CA VAL A 42 -24.90 -3.83 6.28
C VAL A 42 -25.26 -4.79 5.16
N LYS A 43 -26.40 -4.53 4.51
CA LYS A 43 -26.85 -5.28 3.34
C LYS A 43 -26.25 -4.70 2.07
N VAL A 44 -25.78 -5.57 1.20
CA VAL A 44 -25.06 -5.24 -0.03
C VAL A 44 -25.70 -5.98 -1.19
N ASP A 45 -26.06 -5.25 -2.25
CA ASP A 45 -26.41 -5.81 -3.55
C ASP A 45 -25.13 -6.21 -4.29
N VAL A 46 -24.96 -7.51 -4.49
CA VAL A 46 -23.73 -8.12 -5.00
C VAL A 46 -23.59 -7.83 -6.50
N TYR A 47 -22.37 -7.53 -6.91
CA TYR A 47 -22.00 -7.29 -8.30
C TYR A 47 -21.37 -8.53 -8.93
N SER A 48 -21.52 -8.68 -10.25
CA SER A 48 -21.08 -9.87 -10.99
C SER A 48 -19.56 -9.96 -11.19
N GLY A 49 -18.85 -8.84 -11.06
CA GLY A 49 -17.40 -8.80 -11.11
C GLY A 49 -16.77 -9.23 -9.79
N SER A 50 -15.45 -9.48 -9.81
CA SER A 50 -14.65 -9.82 -8.62
C SER A 50 -13.69 -8.69 -8.20
N SER A 51 -13.61 -7.63 -9.01
CA SER A 51 -12.68 -6.51 -8.86
C SER A 51 -13.40 -5.17 -8.93
N VAL A 52 -13.00 -4.19 -8.12
CA VAL A 52 -13.51 -2.82 -8.27
C VAL A 52 -13.07 -2.15 -9.57
N LEU A 53 -12.01 -2.66 -10.22
CA LEU A 53 -11.55 -2.19 -11.54
C LEU A 53 -12.46 -2.70 -12.66
N GLU A 54 -13.08 -3.86 -12.47
CA GLU A 54 -14.00 -4.48 -13.42
C GLU A 54 -15.25 -4.99 -12.67
N PRO A 55 -16.10 -4.08 -12.17
CA PRO A 55 -17.14 -4.44 -11.21
C PRO A 55 -18.31 -5.22 -11.83
N GLY A 56 -18.47 -5.19 -13.16
CA GLY A 56 -19.62 -5.77 -13.84
C GLY A 56 -20.93 -5.03 -13.50
N THR A 57 -21.99 -5.79 -13.24
CA THR A 57 -23.33 -5.25 -12.96
C THR A 57 -23.91 -5.85 -11.68
N SER A 58 -24.89 -5.15 -11.09
CA SER A 58 -25.72 -5.71 -10.01
C SER A 58 -26.32 -7.06 -10.43
N THR A 59 -26.33 -8.00 -9.48
CA THR A 59 -26.93 -9.32 -9.63
C THR A 59 -28.33 -9.41 -9.02
N GLY A 60 -28.74 -8.41 -8.23
CA GLY A 60 -29.94 -8.43 -7.40
C GLY A 60 -29.85 -9.36 -6.18
N THR A 61 -28.72 -10.03 -5.99
CA THR A 61 -28.50 -10.90 -4.82
C THR A 61 -28.03 -10.07 -3.65
N ILE A 62 -28.80 -10.08 -2.56
CA ILE A 62 -28.45 -9.35 -1.34
C ILE A 62 -27.66 -10.25 -0.39
N LYS A 63 -26.53 -9.75 0.10
CA LYS A 63 -25.71 -10.37 1.14
C LYS A 63 -25.44 -9.39 2.28
N GLU A 64 -25.11 -9.93 3.45
CA GLU A 64 -24.69 -9.13 4.60
C GLU A 64 -23.18 -9.20 4.78
N ILE A 65 -22.55 -8.06 5.04
CA ILE A 65 -21.12 -7.98 5.34
C ILE A 65 -20.82 -8.76 6.63
N GLY A 66 -19.94 -9.76 6.53
CA GLY A 66 -19.34 -10.44 7.67
C GLY A 66 -17.99 -9.83 8.04
N LYS A 67 -17.15 -9.58 7.03
CA LYS A 67 -15.86 -8.89 7.17
C LYS A 67 -15.69 -7.88 6.04
N LEU A 68 -15.49 -6.62 6.39
CA LEU A 68 -15.14 -5.57 5.44
C LEU A 68 -13.65 -5.69 5.07
N LEU A 69 -13.33 -5.46 3.80
CA LEU A 69 -11.96 -5.50 3.27
C LEU A 69 -11.59 -4.15 2.64
N SER A 70 -10.30 -3.96 2.38
CA SER A 70 -9.84 -2.88 1.49
C SER A 70 -10.60 -2.95 0.15
N PRO A 71 -11.00 -1.81 -0.45
CA PRO A 71 -11.67 -1.81 -1.75
C PRO A 71 -10.87 -2.48 -2.87
N LEU A 72 -9.53 -2.50 -2.76
CA LEU A 72 -8.66 -3.26 -3.66
C LEU A 72 -8.01 -4.43 -2.93
N ALA A 73 -7.84 -5.55 -3.63
CA ALA A 73 -6.94 -6.62 -3.22
C ALA A 73 -5.48 -6.23 -3.45
N GLU A 74 -4.55 -6.77 -2.65
CA GLU A 74 -3.12 -6.52 -2.80
C GLU A 74 -2.60 -6.78 -4.23
N SER A 75 -3.09 -7.85 -4.87
CA SER A 75 -2.71 -8.23 -6.24
C SER A 75 -3.19 -7.25 -7.33
N GLU A 76 -4.16 -6.38 -7.00
CA GLU A 76 -4.69 -5.36 -7.90
C GLU A 76 -3.95 -4.03 -7.75
N VAL A 77 -3.20 -3.86 -6.65
CA VAL A 77 -2.45 -2.64 -6.38
C VAL A 77 -1.16 -2.64 -7.17
N GLY A 78 -1.06 -1.75 -8.16
CA GLY A 78 0.17 -1.54 -8.92
C GLY A 78 1.26 -0.86 -8.07
N THR A 79 1.03 0.40 -7.70
CA THR A 79 1.89 1.15 -6.77
C THR A 79 1.03 1.92 -5.78
N ILE A 80 1.56 2.18 -4.58
CA ILE A 80 0.97 3.14 -3.64
C ILE A 80 1.89 4.35 -3.61
N ARG A 81 1.41 5.48 -4.15
CA ARG A 81 2.17 6.74 -4.23
C ARG A 81 1.60 7.73 -3.24
N CYS A 82 2.44 8.42 -2.49
CA CYS A 82 1.98 9.25 -1.38
C CYS A 82 2.58 10.65 -1.51
N ILE A 83 1.78 11.68 -1.20
CA ILE A 83 2.20 13.07 -1.26
C ILE A 83 2.46 13.59 0.16
N GLY A 84 3.70 13.96 0.44
CA GLY A 84 4.05 14.62 1.70
C GLY A 84 3.67 16.10 1.70
N LEU A 85 3.36 16.61 2.90
CA LEU A 85 3.14 18.04 3.18
C LEU A 85 2.22 18.71 2.14
N ASN A 86 0.97 18.25 2.06
CA ASN A 86 0.03 18.73 1.06
C ASN A 86 -1.17 19.51 1.61
N TYR A 87 -1.16 19.89 2.89
CA TYR A 87 -2.17 20.77 3.49
C TYR A 87 -1.49 22.05 3.99
N VAL A 88 -2.06 23.21 3.65
CA VAL A 88 -1.53 24.52 4.06
C VAL A 88 -1.44 24.61 5.58
N GLN A 89 -2.48 24.15 6.29
CA GLN A 89 -2.49 24.15 7.75
C GLN A 89 -1.41 23.24 8.34
N HIS A 90 -1.14 22.09 7.72
CA HIS A 90 -0.07 21.19 8.19
C HIS A 90 1.30 21.82 7.98
N ALA A 91 1.54 22.48 6.83
CA ALA A 91 2.78 23.22 6.59
C ALA A 91 3.05 24.30 7.65
N HIS A 92 2.01 25.03 8.04
CA HIS A 92 2.10 26.01 9.12
C HIS A 92 2.36 25.36 10.50
N GLU A 93 1.71 24.23 10.81
CA GLU A 93 1.92 23.49 12.06
C GLU A 93 3.37 23.06 12.24
N VAL A 94 3.98 22.51 11.19
CA VAL A 94 5.37 22.04 11.22
C VAL A 94 6.39 23.15 10.89
N LYS A 95 5.93 24.40 10.70
CA LYS A 95 6.76 25.59 10.37
C LYS A 95 7.65 25.39 9.15
N MET A 96 7.15 24.67 8.14
CA MET A 96 7.84 24.45 6.87
C MET A 96 7.29 25.41 5.80
N ALA A 97 8.13 25.73 4.81
CA ALA A 97 7.67 26.48 3.64
C ALA A 97 6.67 25.64 2.83
N ILE A 98 5.70 26.31 2.20
CA ILE A 98 4.81 25.67 1.24
C ILE A 98 5.66 25.18 0.05
N PRO A 99 5.62 23.88 -0.29
CA PRO A 99 6.40 23.35 -1.39
C PRO A 99 5.88 23.86 -2.75
N ASP A 100 6.80 24.06 -3.70
CA ASP A 100 6.46 24.41 -5.08
C ASP A 100 6.10 23.17 -5.93
N LEU A 101 6.60 21.99 -5.52
CA LEU A 101 6.39 20.70 -6.19
C LEU A 101 5.96 19.62 -5.19
N PRO A 102 5.11 18.66 -5.60
CA PRO A 102 4.71 17.55 -4.75
C PRO A 102 5.92 16.72 -4.28
N THR A 103 6.05 16.52 -2.96
CA THR A 103 7.03 15.58 -2.41
C THR A 103 6.45 14.17 -2.47
N VAL A 104 7.10 13.28 -3.22
CA VAL A 104 6.57 11.93 -3.49
C VAL A 104 7.40 10.87 -2.78
N PHE A 105 6.72 9.93 -2.13
CA PHE A 105 7.29 8.66 -1.67
C PHE A 105 6.37 7.50 -2.05
N MET A 106 6.87 6.27 -1.90
CA MET A 106 6.13 5.07 -2.28
C MET A 106 5.98 4.11 -1.10
N LYS A 107 4.85 3.40 -1.09
CA LYS A 107 4.62 2.22 -0.28
C LYS A 107 4.41 1.01 -1.21
N PRO A 108 4.90 -0.19 -0.86
CA PRO A 108 4.64 -1.42 -1.59
C PRO A 108 3.20 -1.87 -1.36
N SER A 109 2.69 -2.70 -2.27
CA SER A 109 1.37 -3.33 -2.15
C SER A 109 1.20 -4.07 -0.81
N THR A 110 2.26 -4.71 -0.29
CA THR A 110 2.24 -5.44 1.00
C THR A 110 1.92 -4.57 2.21
N SER A 111 2.01 -3.24 2.09
CA SER A 111 1.60 -2.32 3.17
C SER A 111 0.09 -2.10 3.22
N LEU A 112 -0.65 -2.45 2.16
CA LEU A 112 -2.11 -2.34 2.10
C LEU A 112 -2.73 -3.13 3.25
N ALA A 113 -3.69 -2.53 3.94
CA ALA A 113 -4.47 -3.19 4.98
C ALA A 113 -5.97 -3.01 4.78
N ASP A 114 -6.72 -3.99 5.24
CA ASP A 114 -8.15 -3.88 5.40
C ASP A 114 -8.50 -2.89 6.53
N PRO A 115 -9.67 -2.25 6.49
CA PRO A 115 -10.21 -1.53 7.63
C PRO A 115 -10.70 -2.52 8.71
N TYR A 116 -11.19 -1.99 9.82
CA TYR A 116 -11.89 -2.78 10.85
C TYR A 116 -12.97 -3.66 10.19
N PRO A 117 -13.06 -4.96 10.55
CA PRO A 117 -12.56 -5.57 11.78
C PRO A 117 -11.14 -6.13 11.77
N SER A 118 -10.39 -6.07 10.66
CA SER A 118 -8.99 -6.48 10.65
C SER A 118 -8.13 -5.51 11.48
N PRO A 119 -7.28 -5.99 12.40
CA PRO A 119 -6.34 -5.13 13.10
C PRO A 119 -5.10 -4.83 12.24
N THR A 120 -4.48 -3.68 12.46
CA THR A 120 -3.14 -3.36 11.97
C THR A 120 -2.11 -3.63 13.06
N VAL A 121 -1.08 -4.39 12.72
CA VAL A 121 0.00 -4.72 13.64
C VAL A 121 1.08 -3.63 13.61
N ILE A 122 1.39 -3.03 14.77
CA ILE A 122 2.52 -2.14 14.93
C ILE A 122 3.80 -2.99 15.09
N PRO A 123 4.75 -2.92 14.14
CA PRO A 123 5.92 -3.80 14.13
C PRO A 123 6.93 -3.43 15.22
N LYS A 124 7.73 -4.42 15.65
CA LYS A 124 8.74 -4.28 16.71
C LYS A 124 9.69 -3.09 16.55
N PHE A 125 10.07 -2.73 15.32
CA PHE A 125 10.98 -1.61 15.09
C PHE A 125 10.31 -0.26 15.43
N ALA A 126 9.02 -0.09 15.14
CA ALA A 126 8.26 1.11 15.47
C ALA A 126 7.94 1.21 16.98
N LEU A 127 7.82 0.05 17.65
CA LEU A 127 7.62 -0.04 19.10
C LEU A 127 8.85 0.32 19.92
N LYS A 128 10.06 0.20 19.35
CA LYS A 128 11.32 0.48 20.07
C LYS A 128 11.38 1.94 20.54
N ASP A 129 10.90 2.85 19.71
CA ASP A 129 10.94 4.29 19.93
C ASP A 129 9.53 4.88 20.20
N ASP A 130 8.51 4.01 20.33
CA ASP A 130 7.14 4.33 20.71
C ASP A 130 6.51 5.48 19.90
N CYS A 131 6.81 5.52 18.59
CA CYS A 131 6.65 6.67 17.70
C CYS A 131 5.76 6.41 16.48
N CYS A 132 4.87 5.42 16.59
CA CYS A 132 3.90 5.10 15.56
C CYS A 132 2.81 6.18 15.53
N ASP A 133 2.62 6.81 14.38
CA ASP A 133 1.76 7.97 14.18
C ASP A 133 0.69 7.69 13.12
N TYR A 134 -0.36 8.50 13.16
CA TYR A 134 -1.51 8.44 12.25
C TYR A 134 -1.52 9.65 11.32
N GLU A 135 -2.10 9.46 10.15
CA GLU A 135 -2.24 10.50 9.12
C GLU A 135 -3.52 10.24 8.32
N SER A 136 -4.56 11.04 8.54
CA SER A 136 -5.83 10.95 7.81
C SER A 136 -5.67 11.45 6.38
N GLU A 137 -6.01 10.64 5.38
CA GLU A 137 -5.84 11.02 3.97
C GLU A 137 -7.04 10.67 3.10
N LEU A 138 -7.31 11.56 2.12
CA LEU A 138 -8.11 11.21 0.95
C LEU A 138 -7.24 10.37 -0.01
N VAL A 139 -7.83 9.31 -0.54
CA VAL A 139 -7.18 8.42 -1.49
C VAL A 139 -7.82 8.54 -2.86
N ILE A 140 -6.98 8.57 -3.89
CA ILE A 140 -7.37 8.44 -5.30
C ILE A 140 -7.09 7.00 -5.72
N VAL A 141 -8.05 6.37 -6.40
CA VAL A 141 -7.83 5.10 -7.10
C VAL A 141 -7.89 5.35 -8.59
N ILE A 142 -6.85 4.96 -9.31
CA ILE A 142 -6.77 5.12 -10.77
C ILE A 142 -7.52 3.98 -11.46
N GLY A 143 -8.41 4.31 -12.39
CA GLY A 143 -9.23 3.35 -13.14
C GLY A 143 -8.70 3.05 -14.54
N GLU A 144 -7.98 3.99 -15.13
CA GLU A 144 -7.47 3.86 -16.49
C GLU A 144 -5.96 4.13 -16.55
N LYS A 145 -5.28 3.39 -17.44
CA LYS A 145 -3.85 3.59 -17.69
C LYS A 145 -3.61 5.00 -18.22
N CYS A 146 -2.69 5.73 -17.60
CA CYS A 146 -2.41 7.10 -18.01
C CYS A 146 -0.91 7.46 -17.92
N LYS A 147 -0.50 8.44 -18.71
CA LYS A 147 0.88 8.96 -18.77
C LYS A 147 0.85 10.36 -19.39
N ASP A 148 1.65 11.28 -18.86
CA ASP A 148 1.79 12.65 -19.36
C ASP A 148 0.44 13.38 -19.52
N VAL A 149 -0.48 13.17 -18.56
CA VAL A 149 -1.84 13.73 -18.59
C VAL A 149 -1.83 15.19 -18.12
N SER A 150 -2.64 16.02 -18.76
CA SER A 150 -2.91 17.41 -18.37
C SER A 150 -3.67 17.49 -17.03
N GLU A 151 -3.69 18.65 -16.36
CA GLU A 151 -4.51 18.80 -15.15
C GLU A 151 -6.00 18.76 -15.49
N GLU A 152 -6.39 19.26 -16.67
CA GLU A 152 -7.77 19.30 -17.15
C GLU A 152 -8.34 17.90 -17.41
N ASP A 153 -7.52 16.97 -17.90
CA ASP A 153 -7.93 15.61 -18.21
C ASP A 153 -7.70 14.63 -17.05
N ALA A 154 -6.98 15.03 -16.01
CA ALA A 154 -6.53 14.17 -14.92
C ALA A 154 -7.66 13.37 -14.25
N LEU A 155 -8.80 14.02 -14.00
CA LEU A 155 -9.93 13.38 -13.32
C LEU A 155 -10.61 12.29 -14.17
N ASN A 156 -10.43 12.30 -15.49
CA ASN A 156 -10.99 11.27 -16.38
C ASN A 156 -10.37 9.88 -16.14
N TYR A 157 -9.19 9.82 -15.53
CA TYR A 157 -8.48 8.58 -15.23
C TYR A 157 -8.72 8.06 -13.80
N VAL A 158 -9.44 8.84 -12.98
CA VAL A 158 -9.76 8.49 -11.60
C VAL A 158 -11.00 7.60 -11.57
N LEU A 159 -10.87 6.41 -11.00
CA LEU A 159 -11.98 5.49 -10.77
C LEU A 159 -12.90 6.02 -9.67
N GLY A 160 -12.28 6.52 -8.60
CA GLY A 160 -12.98 6.98 -7.42
C GLY A 160 -12.06 7.30 -6.26
N TYR A 161 -12.68 7.51 -5.11
CA TYR A 161 -12.04 7.96 -3.88
C TYR A 161 -12.37 7.06 -2.70
N THR A 162 -11.43 6.94 -1.78
CA THR A 162 -11.63 6.27 -0.48
C THR A 162 -10.85 7.00 0.62
N ALA A 163 -10.86 6.50 1.85
CA ALA A 163 -10.07 7.03 2.95
C ALA A 163 -8.85 6.14 3.23
N ALA A 164 -7.77 6.74 3.75
CA ALA A 164 -6.60 6.02 4.25
C ALA A 164 -6.10 6.57 5.58
N ASN A 165 -5.39 5.72 6.32
CA ASN A 165 -4.49 6.12 7.38
C ASN A 165 -3.04 5.86 6.95
N ASP A 166 -2.23 6.90 6.72
CA ASP A 166 -0.81 6.76 6.36
C ASP A 166 0.06 6.52 7.61
N VAL A 167 0.02 5.29 8.12
CA VAL A 167 0.68 4.93 9.38
C VAL A 167 2.20 5.07 9.25
N SER A 168 2.79 5.78 10.20
CA SER A 168 4.17 6.26 10.11
C SER A 168 4.98 5.97 11.37
N SER A 169 6.23 5.51 11.24
CA SER A 169 7.20 5.43 12.34
C SER A 169 8.09 6.67 12.35
N ARG A 170 7.83 7.63 13.23
CA ARG A 170 8.47 8.97 13.18
C ARG A 170 9.96 8.94 13.49
N ALA A 171 10.41 8.11 14.44
CA ALA A 171 11.83 7.98 14.72
C ALA A 171 12.59 7.43 13.50
N SER A 172 12.03 6.44 12.81
CA SER A 172 12.62 5.91 11.55
C SER A 172 12.56 6.94 10.42
N GLN A 173 11.46 7.71 10.33
CA GLN A 173 11.29 8.75 9.31
C GLN A 173 12.36 9.84 9.45
N PHE A 174 12.61 10.31 10.67
CA PHE A 174 13.59 11.38 10.92
C PHE A 174 15.04 10.90 10.94
N ALA A 175 15.27 9.58 11.03
CA ALA A 175 16.60 8.99 10.94
C ALA A 175 17.10 8.86 9.49
N GLN A 176 16.26 9.11 8.48
CA GLN A 176 16.58 8.93 7.07
C GLN A 176 16.05 10.08 6.22
N SER A 177 16.68 10.31 5.06
CA SER A 177 16.19 11.28 4.07
C SER A 177 15.05 10.73 3.19
N GLN A 178 14.76 9.42 3.29
CA GLN A 178 13.74 8.72 2.50
C GLN A 178 12.69 8.15 3.45
N TRP A 179 11.40 8.34 3.14
CA TRP A 179 10.33 7.99 4.06
C TRP A 179 9.74 6.59 3.84
N CYS A 180 10.04 5.93 2.72
CA CYS A 180 9.48 4.62 2.37
C CYS A 180 9.62 3.65 3.55
N PHE A 181 10.82 3.39 4.05
CA PHE A 181 11.05 2.45 5.16
C PHE A 181 10.17 2.73 6.39
N SER A 182 10.06 4.01 6.78
CA SER A 182 9.29 4.43 7.95
C SER A 182 7.78 4.33 7.78
N LYS A 183 7.31 4.29 6.54
CA LYS A 183 5.88 4.33 6.17
C LYS A 183 5.44 3.07 5.44
N SER A 184 6.28 2.05 5.23
CA SER A 184 5.91 0.93 4.37
C SER A 184 6.07 -0.46 4.96
N PHE A 185 5.91 -0.58 6.27
CA PHE A 185 5.74 -1.87 6.92
C PHE A 185 4.36 -2.46 6.63
N ASP A 186 4.22 -3.78 6.80
CA ASP A 186 2.97 -4.49 6.55
C ASP A 186 1.83 -3.89 7.39
N GLY A 187 0.71 -3.60 6.74
CA GLY A 187 -0.45 -2.95 7.34
C GLY A 187 -0.34 -1.44 7.57
N ALA A 188 0.74 -0.79 7.12
CA ALA A 188 0.91 0.66 7.25
C ALA A 188 -0.04 1.50 6.38
N CYS A 189 -0.82 0.89 5.49
CA CYS A 189 -1.75 1.56 4.57
C CYS A 189 -3.18 1.00 4.66
N PRO A 190 -3.88 1.08 5.80
CA PRO A 190 -5.29 0.74 5.86
C PRO A 190 -6.10 1.70 4.98
N ILE A 191 -6.97 1.16 4.13
CA ILE A 191 -7.87 1.97 3.28
C ILE A 191 -9.33 1.48 3.35
N GLY A 192 -10.29 2.34 3.03
CA GLY A 192 -11.72 2.00 3.01
C GLY A 192 -12.60 3.17 3.46
N PRO A 193 -13.84 2.92 3.94
CA PRO A 193 -14.53 1.64 3.99
C PRO A 193 -15.16 1.25 2.65
N VAL A 194 -15.32 2.21 1.74
CA VAL A 194 -15.92 2.04 0.41
C VAL A 194 -15.07 2.75 -0.65
N LEU A 195 -15.17 2.34 -1.91
CA LEU A 195 -14.71 3.13 -3.05
C LEU A 195 -15.89 3.90 -3.64
N VAL A 196 -15.83 5.23 -3.60
CA VAL A 196 -16.87 6.12 -4.13
C VAL A 196 -16.48 6.60 -5.52
N SER A 197 -17.36 6.46 -6.50
CA SER A 197 -17.08 6.91 -7.86
C SER A 197 -17.04 8.42 -8.01
N THR A 198 -16.32 8.89 -9.04
CA THR A 198 -16.27 10.30 -9.44
C THR A 198 -17.63 10.87 -9.85
N LYS A 199 -18.63 10.02 -10.14
CA LYS A 199 -20.01 10.45 -10.38
C LYS A 199 -20.64 11.05 -9.12
N LEU A 200 -20.42 10.43 -7.96
CA LEU A 200 -20.95 10.91 -6.69
C LEU A 200 -20.08 12.02 -6.08
N ILE A 201 -18.78 12.03 -6.41
CA ILE A 201 -17.82 13.07 -6.02
C ILE A 201 -17.22 13.69 -7.29
N PRO A 202 -17.96 14.57 -7.99
CA PRO A 202 -17.43 15.25 -9.17
C PRO A 202 -16.37 16.29 -8.84
N ASP A 203 -16.39 16.80 -7.61
CA ASP A 203 -15.48 17.84 -7.13
C ASP A 203 -14.89 17.41 -5.76
N PRO A 204 -13.68 16.83 -5.75
CA PRO A 204 -13.05 16.35 -4.53
C PRO A 204 -12.59 17.47 -3.59
N SER A 205 -12.64 18.75 -4.00
CA SER A 205 -12.30 19.90 -3.13
C SER A 205 -13.40 20.21 -2.10
N LYS A 206 -14.60 19.64 -2.26
CA LYS A 206 -15.74 19.85 -1.37
C LYS A 206 -15.86 18.81 -0.26
N LEU A 207 -14.81 18.02 -0.05
CA LEU A 207 -14.79 16.98 0.98
C LEU A 207 -14.22 17.55 2.28
N ARG A 208 -14.55 16.88 3.39
CA ARG A 208 -13.96 17.16 4.70
C ARG A 208 -13.30 15.91 5.24
N VAL A 209 -12.06 16.04 5.69
CA VAL A 209 -11.25 14.98 6.29
C VAL A 209 -11.20 15.18 7.80
N ARG A 210 -11.57 14.15 8.56
CA ARG A 210 -11.42 14.11 10.01
C ARG A 210 -10.66 12.87 10.45
N GLY A 211 -9.74 13.07 11.39
CA GLY A 211 -8.99 12.00 12.05
C GLY A 211 -9.35 11.92 13.52
N LEU A 212 -9.75 10.75 14.00
CA LEU A 212 -10.19 10.54 15.38
C LEU A 212 -9.39 9.43 16.04
N LYS A 213 -8.64 9.74 17.09
CA LYS A 213 -7.96 8.75 17.94
C LYS A 213 -8.87 8.39 19.11
N ASN A 214 -9.33 7.14 19.19
CA ASN A 214 -10.26 6.69 20.22
C ASN A 214 -11.50 7.60 20.37
N GLY A 215 -12.05 8.05 19.23
CA GLY A 215 -13.20 8.96 19.20
C GLY A 215 -12.89 10.43 19.48
N LYS A 216 -11.66 10.78 19.86
CA LYS A 216 -11.23 12.18 20.01
C LYS A 216 -10.73 12.72 18.67
N VAL A 217 -11.31 13.83 18.21
CA VAL A 217 -10.85 14.52 16.99
C VAL A 217 -9.43 15.05 17.18
N MET A 218 -8.53 14.59 16.32
CA MET A 218 -7.12 15.00 16.26
C MET A 218 -6.85 15.85 15.02
N GLN A 219 -7.50 15.53 13.91
CA GLN A 219 -7.38 16.20 12.62
C GLN A 219 -8.76 16.59 12.10
N ASP A 220 -8.92 17.78 11.54
CA ASP A 220 -10.20 18.24 10.98
C ASP A 220 -9.97 19.37 9.95
N CYS A 221 -10.10 19.06 8.66
CA CYS A 221 -9.81 20.00 7.59
C CYS A 221 -10.66 19.75 6.34
N GLY A 222 -10.94 20.80 5.57
CA GLY A 222 -11.47 20.65 4.20
C GLY A 222 -10.38 20.25 3.22
N THR A 223 -10.74 19.54 2.16
CA THR A 223 -9.81 19.18 1.07
C THR A 223 -9.51 20.35 0.12
N ASP A 224 -10.20 21.48 0.29
CA ASP A 224 -9.86 22.77 -0.31
C ASP A 224 -8.57 23.39 0.27
N ASP A 225 -8.08 22.87 1.41
CA ASP A 225 -6.78 23.23 2.00
C ASP A 225 -5.59 22.52 1.34
N LEU A 226 -5.84 21.64 0.35
CA LEU A 226 -4.79 20.95 -0.39
C LEU A 226 -3.90 21.95 -1.16
N ILE A 227 -2.59 21.88 -0.97
CA ILE A 227 -1.60 22.69 -1.68
C ILE A 227 -1.55 22.29 -3.17
N PHE A 228 -1.60 20.99 -3.42
CA PHE A 228 -1.72 20.40 -4.75
C PHE A 228 -3.06 19.64 -4.83
N PRO A 229 -4.05 20.16 -5.58
CA PRO A 229 -5.33 19.47 -5.78
C PRO A 229 -5.17 18.12 -6.48
N VAL A 230 -6.20 17.28 -6.38
CA VAL A 230 -6.25 15.92 -6.99
C VAL A 230 -5.79 15.92 -8.46
N ALA A 231 -6.32 16.84 -9.28
CA ALA A 231 -5.97 16.95 -10.69
C ALA A 231 -4.46 17.19 -10.90
N LYS A 232 -3.88 18.10 -10.12
CA LYS A 232 -2.44 18.41 -10.15
C LYS A 232 -1.59 17.23 -9.72
N ILE A 233 -2.00 16.50 -8.68
CA ILE A 233 -1.28 15.30 -8.22
C ILE A 233 -1.23 14.25 -9.33
N VAL A 234 -2.37 13.92 -9.94
CA VAL A 234 -2.45 12.90 -10.99
C VAL A 234 -1.64 13.32 -12.22
N SER A 235 -1.81 14.57 -12.68
CA SER A 235 -1.02 15.12 -13.79
C SER A 235 0.48 15.01 -13.50
N PHE A 236 0.93 15.53 -12.36
CA PHE A 236 2.34 15.52 -11.95
C PHE A 236 2.93 14.11 -11.89
N LEU A 237 2.24 13.17 -11.23
CA LEU A 237 2.71 11.79 -11.09
C LEU A 237 2.75 11.01 -12.42
N SER A 238 2.00 11.47 -13.42
CA SER A 238 1.94 10.83 -14.74
C SER A 238 3.09 11.27 -15.66
N GLN A 239 3.82 12.33 -15.31
CA GLN A 239 4.91 12.87 -16.12
C GLN A 239 6.08 11.88 -16.22
N GLY A 240 6.39 11.44 -17.45
CA GLY A 240 7.44 10.49 -17.75
C GLY A 240 7.18 9.05 -17.27
N THR A 241 6.17 8.83 -16.43
CA THR A 241 5.90 7.55 -15.76
C THR A 241 4.45 7.12 -15.94
N THR A 242 4.23 5.98 -16.56
CA THR A 242 2.90 5.38 -16.68
C THR A 242 2.32 5.09 -15.29
N ILE A 243 1.05 5.45 -15.10
CA ILE A 243 0.22 5.06 -13.96
C ILE A 243 -0.76 3.99 -14.46
N LEU A 244 -0.85 2.87 -13.75
CA LEU A 244 -1.72 1.75 -14.12
C LEU A 244 -3.04 1.79 -13.34
N PRO A 245 -4.13 1.21 -13.87
CA PRO A 245 -5.34 0.92 -13.10
C PRO A 245 -4.99 0.19 -11.80
N GLY A 246 -5.68 0.52 -10.72
CA GLY A 246 -5.39 0.00 -9.38
C GLY A 246 -4.23 0.70 -8.67
N THR A 247 -3.57 1.69 -9.29
CA THR A 247 -2.64 2.58 -8.56
C THR A 247 -3.42 3.37 -7.51
N ILE A 248 -2.89 3.37 -6.30
CA ILE A 248 -3.41 4.11 -5.15
C ILE A 248 -2.56 5.37 -4.98
N ILE A 249 -3.20 6.53 -4.81
CA ILE A 249 -2.53 7.78 -4.50
C ILE A 249 -3.08 8.38 -3.21
N LEU A 250 -2.22 8.50 -2.22
CA LEU A 250 -2.45 9.16 -0.93
C LEU A 250 -2.12 10.65 -1.08
N THR A 251 -3.10 11.51 -0.78
CA THR A 251 -3.07 12.94 -1.16
C THR A 251 -2.41 13.84 -0.13
N GLY A 252 -1.92 13.30 0.98
CA GLY A 252 -1.38 14.03 2.12
C GLY A 252 -2.37 14.15 3.26
N THR A 253 -1.87 14.59 4.41
CA THR A 253 -2.61 14.67 5.67
C THR A 253 -2.70 16.12 6.20
N PRO A 254 -3.82 16.50 6.84
CA PRO A 254 -3.96 17.81 7.48
C PRO A 254 -3.18 17.92 8.80
N ALA A 255 -3.16 19.13 9.37
CA ALA A 255 -2.58 19.38 10.68
C ALA A 255 -3.22 18.52 11.78
N GLY A 256 -2.50 18.29 12.87
CA GLY A 256 -2.93 17.45 13.98
C GLY A 256 -2.40 16.03 13.93
N VAL A 257 -1.26 15.80 13.28
CA VAL A 257 -0.54 14.53 13.41
C VAL A 257 0.00 14.38 14.84
N GLY A 258 0.08 13.15 15.34
CA GLY A 258 0.50 12.84 16.71
C GLY A 258 1.87 13.43 17.08
N ASN A 259 2.79 13.45 16.11
CA ASN A 259 4.11 14.07 16.26
C ASN A 259 4.08 15.59 16.48
N SER A 260 2.99 16.29 16.20
CA SER A 260 2.91 17.74 16.37
C SER A 260 2.47 18.17 17.78
N PHE A 261 1.87 17.27 18.55
CA PHE A 261 1.42 17.57 19.92
C PHE A 261 2.59 17.72 20.92
N THR A 262 2.31 18.40 22.04
CA THR A 262 3.17 18.48 23.22
C THR A 262 2.32 18.25 24.48
N PRO A 263 2.41 17.07 25.14
CA PRO A 263 3.26 15.91 24.79
C PRO A 263 2.86 15.25 23.47
N LYS A 264 3.75 14.43 22.88
CA LYS A 264 3.48 13.71 21.63
C LYS A 264 2.33 12.71 21.82
N GLU A 265 1.47 12.58 20.81
CA GLU A 265 0.25 11.76 20.86
C GLU A 265 0.31 10.64 19.81
N TYR A 266 1.00 9.55 20.14
CA TYR A 266 1.22 8.42 19.24
C TYR A 266 0.23 7.26 19.46
N LEU A 267 0.18 6.35 18.49
CA LEU A 267 -0.61 5.12 18.54
C LEU A 267 -0.02 4.11 19.53
N ARG A 268 -0.91 3.44 20.27
CA ARG A 268 -0.60 2.44 21.29
C ARG A 268 -1.40 1.15 21.07
N GLU A 269 -1.05 0.13 21.84
CA GLU A 269 -1.78 -1.14 21.91
C GLU A 269 -3.26 -0.87 22.19
N GLY A 270 -4.14 -1.44 21.37
CA GLY A 270 -5.59 -1.31 21.53
C GLY A 270 -6.16 0.05 21.12
N ASP A 271 -5.33 1.01 20.68
CA ASP A 271 -5.84 2.25 20.12
C ASP A 271 -6.62 2.00 18.83
N SER A 272 -7.56 2.90 18.56
CA SER A 272 -8.25 2.99 17.29
C SER A 272 -7.99 4.36 16.66
N PHE A 273 -7.85 4.38 15.35
CA PHE A 273 -7.82 5.62 14.58
C PHE A 273 -8.84 5.55 13.46
N SER A 274 -9.78 6.50 13.45
CA SER A 274 -10.80 6.62 12.41
C SER A 274 -10.48 7.79 11.48
N VAL A 275 -10.64 7.56 10.19
CA VAL A 275 -10.57 8.56 9.13
C VAL A 275 -11.95 8.69 8.53
N GLU A 276 -12.58 9.84 8.74
CA GLU A 276 -13.87 10.18 8.14
C GLU A 276 -13.63 11.07 6.92
N ILE A 277 -14.22 10.72 5.79
CA ILE A 277 -14.28 11.59 4.62
C ILE A 277 -15.74 11.84 4.26
N LEU A 278 -16.21 13.05 4.57
CA LEU A 278 -17.61 13.42 4.49
C LEU A 278 -17.92 14.18 3.19
N PRO A 279 -19.16 14.04 2.65
CA PRO A 279 -20.26 13.22 3.19
C PRO A 279 -20.33 11.78 2.64
N HIS A 280 -19.67 11.46 1.53
CA HIS A 280 -20.01 10.26 0.74
C HIS A 280 -19.22 8.97 1.06
N ILE A 281 -17.97 9.10 1.50
CA ILE A 281 -17.08 7.95 1.70
C ILE A 281 -17.36 7.29 3.05
N GLY A 282 -17.55 8.10 4.09
CA GLY A 282 -17.85 7.63 5.44
C GLY A 282 -16.60 7.39 6.28
N THR A 283 -16.68 6.44 7.21
CA THR A 283 -15.71 6.25 8.29
C THR A 283 -14.88 5.01 8.08
N MET A 284 -13.58 5.15 7.82
CA MET A 284 -12.62 4.06 7.90
C MET A 284 -12.05 4.01 9.31
N MET A 285 -11.99 2.85 9.97
CA MET A 285 -11.32 2.72 11.26
C MET A 285 -10.24 1.65 11.20
N THR A 286 -9.10 1.94 11.79
CA THR A 286 -8.04 0.97 12.07
C THR A 286 -7.99 0.69 13.56
N LYS A 287 -7.94 -0.58 13.96
CA LYS A 287 -7.62 -1.02 15.32
C LYS A 287 -6.17 -1.45 15.36
N PHE A 288 -5.39 -0.97 16.34
CA PHE A 288 -3.96 -1.25 16.43
C PHE A 288 -3.64 -2.29 17.50
N GLU A 289 -2.76 -3.22 17.16
CA GLU A 289 -2.21 -4.23 18.06
C GLU A 289 -0.68 -4.20 17.94
N TYR A 290 0.05 -4.43 19.01
CA TYR A 290 1.49 -4.57 18.94
C TYR A 290 1.85 -5.92 18.36
N GLN A 291 2.93 -5.95 17.58
CA GLN A 291 3.53 -7.21 17.20
C GLN A 291 3.96 -7.96 18.47
N ASN A 292 3.27 -9.07 18.77
CA ASN A 292 3.51 -9.91 19.94
C ASN A 292 5.02 -10.03 20.25
N LYS A 293 5.42 -9.68 21.49
CA LYS A 293 6.82 -9.85 21.92
C LYS A 293 7.25 -11.32 21.97
N MET A 294 6.31 -12.28 21.93
CA MET A 294 6.60 -13.68 21.62
C MET A 294 5.40 -14.36 20.93
N SER A 295 5.62 -14.86 19.72
CA SER A 295 5.04 -16.11 19.25
C SER A 295 5.97 -16.69 18.19
N SER A 296 6.81 -17.63 18.62
CA SER A 296 7.60 -18.51 17.77
C SER A 296 6.75 -19.62 17.12
N ARG A 297 5.47 -19.37 16.81
CA ARG A 297 4.53 -20.40 16.33
C ARG A 297 3.93 -20.19 14.93
N VAL A 298 4.41 -19.22 14.15
CA VAL A 298 3.95 -19.06 12.75
C VAL A 298 5.13 -18.94 11.79
N LEU A 299 6.02 -19.94 11.81
CA LEU A 299 7.02 -20.13 10.74
C LEU A 299 7.03 -21.57 10.17
N GLU A 300 6.15 -22.48 10.63
CA GLU A 300 6.16 -23.88 10.17
C GLU A 300 5.07 -24.25 9.14
N ALA A 301 4.23 -23.34 8.68
CA ALA A 301 3.11 -23.69 7.79
C ALA A 301 3.30 -23.38 6.29
N SER A 302 4.51 -23.04 5.81
CA SER A 302 4.73 -22.73 4.37
C SER A 302 5.95 -23.37 3.71
N LEU A 303 6.53 -24.41 4.31
CA LEU A 303 7.60 -25.21 3.67
C LEU A 303 7.16 -26.66 3.54
N LEU A 304 6.25 -26.92 2.60
CA LEU A 304 6.10 -28.23 1.97
C LEU A 304 7.02 -28.26 0.75
N PRO A 305 8.13 -29.03 0.75
CA PRO A 305 8.79 -29.37 -0.50
C PRO A 305 7.97 -30.48 -1.17
N HIS A 306 7.45 -30.19 -2.36
CA HIS A 306 7.10 -31.22 -3.33
C HIS A 306 8.36 -32.03 -3.67
N LEU A 307 8.59 -33.11 -2.91
CA LEU A 307 9.53 -34.16 -3.31
C LEU A 307 8.70 -35.32 -3.88
N LEU A 308 8.46 -35.28 -5.19
CA LEU A 308 8.00 -36.44 -5.95
C LEU A 308 9.09 -37.52 -5.88
N LEU A 309 8.84 -38.55 -5.06
CA LEU A 309 9.57 -39.81 -5.09
C LEU A 309 9.19 -40.59 -6.36
N LEU A 310 10.03 -40.49 -7.39
CA LEU A 310 10.09 -41.47 -8.48
C LEU A 310 10.89 -42.69 -8.00
N PRO A 311 10.34 -43.92 -8.05
CA PRO A 311 11.13 -45.12 -7.80
C PRO A 311 12.01 -45.43 -9.02
N LEU A 312 13.32 -45.25 -8.88
CA LEU A 312 14.33 -45.79 -9.79
C LEU A 312 14.44 -47.30 -9.59
N ALA A 313 13.82 -48.08 -10.47
CA ALA A 313 14.11 -49.49 -10.64
C ALA A 313 15.36 -49.64 -11.51
N LEU A 314 16.43 -50.22 -10.94
CA LEU A 314 17.65 -50.62 -11.66
C LEU A 314 17.43 -51.98 -12.34
N PRO A 315 17.88 -52.18 -13.59
CA PRO A 315 18.14 -53.51 -14.14
C PRO A 315 19.64 -53.88 -14.06
N PRO A 316 19.99 -55.18 -14.05
CA PRO A 316 21.35 -55.69 -13.85
C PRO A 316 22.26 -55.57 -15.10
N PRO A 317 23.59 -55.75 -14.96
CA PRO A 317 24.56 -55.35 -15.97
C PRO A 317 24.74 -56.41 -17.07
N PHE A 318 24.85 -55.94 -18.31
CA PHE A 318 25.41 -56.72 -19.42
C PHE A 318 26.83 -56.22 -19.73
N LEU A 319 27.77 -57.18 -19.71
CA LEU A 319 29.12 -57.05 -20.24
C LEU A 319 29.10 -56.97 -21.77
N SER A 320 29.86 -56.03 -22.34
CA SER A 320 30.59 -56.24 -23.60
C SER A 320 31.56 -55.10 -23.87
N SER A 321 32.81 -55.51 -24.04
CA SER A 321 33.99 -54.85 -24.62
C SER A 321 33.77 -53.81 -25.72
N GLY A 322 34.62 -52.78 -25.72
CA GLY A 322 34.86 -51.92 -26.87
C GLY A 322 35.89 -50.80 -26.59
N LEU A 323 37.15 -51.06 -26.92
CA LEU A 323 38.27 -50.11 -26.97
C LEU A 323 37.89 -48.77 -27.65
N LEU A 324 38.41 -47.64 -27.17
CA LEU A 324 39.39 -46.81 -27.92
C LEU A 324 39.91 -45.60 -27.10
N ARG A 325 41.20 -45.73 -26.74
CA ARG A 325 42.31 -44.76 -26.79
C ARG A 325 42.13 -43.25 -26.51
N THR A 326 42.97 -42.86 -25.55
CA THR A 326 43.98 -41.76 -25.52
C THR A 326 43.52 -40.33 -25.29
N GLY A 327 44.09 -39.75 -24.21
CA GLY A 327 44.13 -38.30 -23.98
C GLY A 327 44.43 -37.94 -22.53
N GLY A 328 45.58 -38.39 -22.00
CA GLY A 328 46.01 -38.03 -20.65
C GLY A 328 46.59 -36.63 -20.58
N LEU A 329 46.09 -35.80 -19.66
CA LEU A 329 46.87 -34.70 -19.08
C LEU A 329 46.57 -34.59 -17.58
N ARG A 330 47.65 -34.47 -16.81
CA ARG A 330 47.74 -34.66 -15.37
C ARG A 330 47.03 -33.56 -14.57
N ILE A 331 46.30 -33.97 -13.54
CA ILE A 331 45.81 -33.11 -12.46
C ILE A 331 46.93 -32.95 -11.43
N GLY A 332 47.45 -31.73 -11.31
CA GLY A 332 48.35 -31.31 -10.24
C GLY A 332 47.56 -30.75 -9.05
N ARG A 333 47.89 -31.23 -7.86
CA ARG A 333 47.36 -30.82 -6.55
C ARG A 333 47.45 -29.31 -6.34
N THR A 334 46.40 -28.68 -5.81
CA THR A 334 46.53 -27.45 -5.02
C THR A 334 45.71 -27.55 -3.74
N ALA A 335 46.35 -27.08 -2.66
CA ALA A 335 45.93 -27.22 -1.29
C ALA A 335 44.86 -26.20 -0.90
N THR A 336 44.07 -26.61 0.09
CA THR A 336 43.06 -25.83 0.81
C THR A 336 43.70 -24.66 1.58
N GLY A 337 43.13 -23.46 1.43
CA GLY A 337 43.36 -22.29 2.28
C GLY A 337 42.12 -21.38 2.26
N PRO A 338 41.69 -20.79 3.40
CA PRO A 338 40.41 -20.11 3.51
C PRO A 338 40.53 -18.63 3.17
N ALA A 339 39.76 -18.16 2.17
CA ALA A 339 39.23 -16.80 1.99
C ALA A 339 38.85 -16.60 0.51
N GLY A 340 37.64 -17.03 0.14
CA GLY A 340 37.11 -16.83 -1.20
C GLY A 340 36.46 -15.45 -1.33
N LEU A 341 37.19 -14.47 -1.86
CA LEU A 341 36.58 -13.34 -2.58
C LEU A 341 36.97 -13.49 -4.06
N LEU A 342 36.02 -13.94 -4.88
CA LEU A 342 36.20 -14.08 -6.32
C LEU A 342 36.04 -12.71 -6.98
N ARG A 343 37.15 -12.03 -7.32
CA ARG A 343 37.12 -10.85 -8.21
C ARG A 343 37.26 -11.33 -9.65
N VAL A 344 36.20 -11.16 -10.44
CA VAL A 344 36.24 -11.30 -11.90
C VAL A 344 36.87 -10.04 -12.49
N CYS A 345 38.10 -10.14 -13.00
CA CYS A 345 38.74 -9.07 -13.77
C CYS A 345 38.44 -9.25 -15.26
N LEU A 346 37.71 -8.32 -15.86
CA LEU A 346 37.65 -8.14 -17.32
C LEU A 346 38.78 -7.21 -17.77
N PRO A 347 39.46 -7.47 -18.89
CA PRO A 347 40.54 -6.61 -19.37
C PRO A 347 39.99 -5.40 -20.14
N THR A 348 40.20 -4.19 -19.64
CA THR A 348 39.98 -2.95 -20.40
C THR A 348 41.30 -2.39 -20.90
N ARG A 349 41.40 -2.24 -22.23
CA ARG A 349 42.50 -1.59 -22.96
C ARG A 349 42.72 -0.16 -22.44
N THR A 350 43.94 0.12 -21.99
CA THR A 350 44.43 1.46 -21.64
C THR A 350 44.66 2.32 -22.88
N THR A 351 44.11 3.53 -22.91
CA THR A 351 44.77 4.70 -23.53
C THR A 351 44.76 5.86 -22.54
N ARG A 352 45.93 6.48 -22.37
CA ARG A 352 46.24 7.60 -21.48
C ARG A 352 45.50 8.88 -21.92
N SER A 353 44.98 9.63 -20.96
CA SER A 353 44.99 11.10 -20.99
C SER A 353 44.70 11.67 -19.60
N ASN A 354 45.59 12.55 -19.14
CA ASN A 354 45.55 13.29 -17.88
C ASN A 354 44.30 14.17 -17.75
N ARG A 355 43.64 14.11 -16.58
CA ARG A 355 43.29 15.26 -15.71
C ARG A 355 42.60 14.73 -14.46
N GLY A 356 43.08 15.19 -13.30
CA GLY A 356 42.56 14.79 -11.99
C GLY A 356 41.11 15.24 -11.80
N GLY A 357 40.28 14.30 -11.37
CA GLY A 357 38.94 14.52 -10.84
C GLY A 357 38.65 13.40 -9.86
N ILE A 358 38.41 13.74 -8.60
CA ILE A 358 37.98 12.80 -7.56
C ILE A 358 36.53 12.43 -7.91
N PHE A 359 36.32 11.23 -8.45
CA PHE A 359 35.00 10.63 -8.55
C PHE A 359 34.75 9.82 -7.28
N ALA A 360 33.97 10.39 -6.37
CA ALA A 360 33.34 9.61 -5.31
C ALA A 360 32.15 8.86 -5.92
N CYS A 361 32.30 7.56 -6.17
CA CYS A 361 31.14 6.69 -6.31
C CYS A 361 30.52 6.51 -4.93
N TYR A 362 29.34 7.08 -4.70
CA TYR A 362 28.46 6.60 -3.64
C TYR A 362 27.80 5.31 -4.12
N VAL A 363 27.92 4.27 -3.30
CA VAL A 363 27.19 2.99 -3.46
C VAL A 363 25.82 3.14 -2.81
#